data_AF-A0A143ZRT0-F1
#
_entry.id   AF-A0A143ZRT0-F1
#
_cell.length_a   1.000
_cell.length_b   1.000
_cell.length_c   1.000
_cell.angle_alpha   90.00
_cell.angle_beta   90.00
_cell.angle_gamma   90.00
#
_symmetry.space_group_name_H-M   'P 1'
#
loop_
_entity.id
_entity.type
_entity.pdbx_description
1 polymer ?
#
loop_
_entity_poly.entity_id
_entity_poly.type
_entity_poly.pdbx_seq_one_letter_code
_entity_poly.pdbx_strand_id
1 'polypeptide(L)'
;MENKTVSWDEKDILTVVEQYQKALGLLDAYDHQTMERPQGHKDVYRLTYQECKQVIASMSFGKESQLFGNEKDDSFQGSIAAIYQTFGEKEVYPSLEEKAANLLYFVTKNHSFSDGNKRIAAAIFLYFLHKNGILFADGRKRLDDSALVSLTILIAQSKPSEKDMMTRLIMNCLI
;
A
#
# COMPACT_ATOMS: atom_id res chain seq x y z
N MET A 1 -4.16 46.72 7.14
CA MET A 1 -3.64 45.41 7.56
C MET A 1 -2.47 45.11 6.65
N GLU A 2 -1.25 45.30 7.13
CA GLU A 2 -0.03 45.10 6.33
C GLU A 2 0.17 43.60 6.08
N ASN A 3 0.25 43.26 4.80
CA ASN A 3 0.61 41.94 4.33
C ASN A 3 2.13 41.76 4.57
N LYS A 4 2.51 41.16 5.70
CA LYS A 4 3.91 40.79 5.95
C LYS A 4 4.32 39.69 4.98
N THR A 5 4.96 40.08 3.89
CA THR A 5 5.74 39.17 3.05
C THR A 5 6.85 38.57 3.90
N VAL A 6 6.73 37.29 4.22
CA VAL A 6 7.80 36.51 4.85
C VAL A 6 8.92 36.38 3.80
N SER A 7 10.02 37.10 4.02
CA SER A 7 11.25 36.97 3.23
C SER A 7 11.99 35.74 3.75
N TRP A 8 12.09 34.69 2.93
CA TRP A 8 12.86 33.48 3.25
C TRP A 8 14.32 33.71 2.84
N ASP A 9 15.27 33.46 3.75
CA ASP A 9 16.69 33.39 3.41
C ASP A 9 16.95 32.09 2.62
N GLU A 10 17.90 32.09 1.69
CA GLU A 10 18.35 30.91 0.94
C GLU A 10 18.73 29.76 1.89
N LYS A 11 19.28 30.07 3.07
CA LYS A 11 19.61 29.08 4.11
C LYS A 11 18.37 28.41 4.72
N ASP A 12 17.29 29.16 4.91
CA ASP A 12 16.04 28.61 5.46
C ASP A 12 15.37 27.67 4.46
N ILE A 13 15.42 28.03 3.17
CA ILE A 13 14.91 27.18 2.07
C ILE A 13 15.71 25.88 1.98
N LEU A 14 17.04 25.96 2.00
CA LEU A 14 17.91 24.79 1.91
C LEU A 14 17.65 23.82 3.07
N THR A 15 17.53 24.36 4.29
CA THR A 15 17.26 23.57 5.50
C THR A 15 15.93 22.82 5.40
N VAL A 16 14.89 23.45 4.83
CA VAL A 16 13.60 22.77 4.62
C VAL A 16 13.72 21.68 3.57
N VAL A 17 14.35 21.95 2.43
CA VAL A 17 14.51 20.98 1.34
C VAL A 17 15.31 19.75 1.80
N GLU A 18 16.36 19.95 2.60
CA GLU A 18 17.16 18.87 3.19
C GLU A 18 16.32 17.91 4.05
N GLN A 19 15.32 18.42 4.78
CA GLN A 19 14.41 17.57 5.57
C GLN A 19 13.53 16.65 4.70
N TYR A 20 13.35 16.97 3.42
CA TYR A 20 12.55 16.21 2.47
C TYR A 20 13.39 15.48 1.42
N GLN A 21 14.71 15.39 1.58
CA GLN A 21 15.60 14.78 0.59
C GLN A 21 15.18 13.35 0.21
N LYS A 22 14.75 12.52 1.18
CA LYS A 22 14.22 11.16 0.91
C LYS A 22 12.97 11.21 0.01
N ALA A 23 12.02 12.11 0.32
CA ALA A 23 10.79 12.24 -0.46
C ALA A 23 11.07 12.72 -1.88
N LEU A 24 11.92 13.74 -2.03
CA LEU A 24 12.31 14.28 -3.35
C LEU A 24 13.07 13.24 -4.18
N GLY A 25 13.96 12.45 -3.56
CA GLY A 25 14.64 11.35 -4.24
C GLY A 25 13.70 10.25 -4.72
N LEU A 26 12.66 9.92 -3.94
CA LEU A 26 11.64 8.95 -4.37
C LEU A 26 10.80 9.47 -5.54
N LEU A 27 10.49 10.78 -5.57
CA LEU A 27 9.80 11.41 -6.70
C LEU A 27 10.65 11.39 -7.97
N ASP A 28 11.93 11.76 -7.87
CA ASP A 28 12.87 11.71 -9.01
C ASP A 28 13.00 10.28 -9.57
N ALA A 29 13.14 9.29 -8.69
CA ALA A 29 13.22 7.89 -9.09
C ALA A 29 11.91 7.36 -9.69
N TYR A 30 10.76 7.89 -9.28
CA TYR A 30 9.48 7.57 -9.87
C TYR A 30 9.39 8.11 -11.30
N ASP A 31 9.71 9.39 -11.51
CA ASP A 31 9.65 10.07 -12.81
C ASP A 31 10.58 9.43 -13.85
N HIS A 32 11.78 9.01 -13.41
CA HIS A 32 12.76 8.34 -14.27
C HIS A 32 12.58 6.82 -14.37
N GLN A 33 11.56 6.26 -13.71
CA GLN A 33 11.31 4.82 -13.63
C GLN A 33 12.46 3.97 -13.08
N THR A 34 13.29 4.54 -12.20
CA THR A 34 14.49 3.92 -11.62
C THR A 34 14.31 3.49 -10.17
N MET A 35 13.14 3.72 -9.57
CA MET A 35 12.85 3.36 -8.17
C MET A 35 13.26 1.92 -7.86
N GLU A 36 14.09 1.74 -6.83
CA GLU A 36 14.60 0.42 -6.48
C GLU A 36 13.57 -0.43 -5.72
N ARG A 37 13.77 -1.75 -5.75
CA ARG A 37 13.10 -2.68 -4.85
C ARG A 37 13.94 -2.80 -3.59
N PRO A 38 13.52 -2.20 -2.46
CA PRO A 38 14.31 -2.29 -1.25
C PRO A 38 14.33 -3.73 -0.71
N GLN A 39 15.37 -4.06 0.04
CA GLN A 39 15.46 -5.36 0.70
C GLN A 39 14.42 -5.45 1.81
N GLY A 40 13.43 -6.30 1.62
CA GLY A 40 12.37 -6.53 2.60
C GLY A 40 12.69 -7.62 3.62
N HIS A 41 11.78 -7.79 4.57
CA HIS A 41 11.87 -8.82 5.61
C HIS A 41 11.46 -10.20 5.07
N LYS A 42 12.17 -11.25 5.50
CA LYS A 42 11.93 -12.64 5.01
C LYS A 42 10.85 -13.38 5.80
N ASP A 43 10.71 -13.10 7.08
CA ASP A 43 9.70 -13.74 7.91
C ASP A 43 8.34 -13.12 7.60
N VAL A 44 7.41 -13.94 7.12
CA VAL A 44 6.08 -13.48 6.71
C VAL A 44 5.01 -14.36 7.33
N TYR A 45 4.12 -13.75 8.10
CA TYR A 45 2.83 -14.32 8.47
C TYR A 45 2.02 -14.69 7.22
N ARG A 46 1.47 -15.90 7.17
CA ARG A 46 0.66 -16.35 6.05
C ARG A 46 -0.81 -16.00 6.27
N LEU A 47 -1.26 -14.94 5.60
CA LEU A 47 -2.66 -14.52 5.55
C LEU A 47 -3.52 -15.49 4.75
N THR A 48 -4.63 -15.93 5.32
CA THR A 48 -5.58 -16.82 4.67
C THR A 48 -6.83 -16.09 4.15
N TYR A 49 -7.47 -16.66 3.13
CA TYR A 49 -8.74 -16.14 2.61
C TYR A 49 -9.85 -16.07 3.68
N GLN A 50 -9.92 -17.06 4.58
CA GLN A 50 -10.94 -17.07 5.64
C GLN A 50 -10.74 -15.94 6.66
N GLU A 51 -9.49 -15.66 7.05
CA GLU A 51 -9.20 -14.50 7.89
C GLU A 51 -9.60 -13.19 7.20
N CYS A 52 -9.31 -13.05 5.91
CA CYS A 52 -9.73 -11.87 5.15
C CYS A 52 -11.25 -11.69 5.19
N LYS A 53 -12.02 -12.76 5.03
CA LYS A 53 -13.49 -12.69 5.14
C LYS A 53 -13.95 -12.30 6.52
N GLN A 54 -13.30 -12.78 7.58
CA GLN A 54 -13.61 -12.38 8.95
C GLN A 54 -13.33 -10.89 9.18
N VAL A 55 -12.21 -10.38 8.67
CA VAL A 55 -11.87 -8.95 8.72
C VAL A 55 -12.96 -8.14 8.00
N ILE A 56 -13.32 -8.50 6.77
CA ILE A 56 -14.35 -7.80 5.99
C ILE A 56 -15.70 -7.82 6.71
N ALA A 57 -16.12 -8.96 7.25
CA ALA A 57 -17.37 -9.09 8.00
C ALA A 57 -17.40 -8.24 9.28
N SER A 58 -16.23 -7.97 9.89
CA SER A 58 -16.11 -7.11 11.07
C SER A 58 -16.15 -5.61 10.74
N MET A 59 -16.04 -5.22 9.47
CA MET A 59 -16.06 -3.82 9.06
C MET A 59 -17.45 -3.21 9.26
N SER A 60 -17.51 -2.05 9.91
CA SER A 60 -18.78 -1.35 10.19
C SER A 60 -19.56 -0.96 8.94
N PHE A 61 -18.88 -0.81 7.79
CA PHE A 61 -19.49 -0.42 6.51
C PHE A 61 -20.51 -1.44 5.96
N GLY A 62 -20.41 -2.72 6.34
CA GLY A 62 -21.41 -3.73 5.97
C GLY A 62 -22.80 -3.45 6.56
N LYS A 63 -22.88 -2.61 7.61
CA LYS A 63 -24.15 -2.17 8.20
C LYS A 63 -24.82 -1.04 7.41
N GLU A 64 -24.06 -0.34 6.57
CA GLU A 64 -24.53 0.81 5.81
C GLU A 64 -24.95 0.44 4.37
N SER A 65 -24.43 -0.66 3.83
CA SER A 65 -24.74 -1.13 2.47
C SER A 65 -24.73 -2.66 2.40
N GLN A 66 -25.83 -3.24 1.89
CA GLN A 66 -25.93 -4.68 1.63
C GLN A 66 -24.97 -5.18 0.54
N LEU A 67 -24.42 -4.26 -0.29
CA LEU A 67 -23.50 -4.59 -1.38
C LEU A 67 -22.03 -4.56 -0.95
N PHE A 68 -21.73 -3.99 0.22
CA PHE A 68 -20.36 -3.87 0.70
C PHE A 68 -19.77 -5.24 1.03
N GLY A 69 -18.59 -5.55 0.47
CA GLY A 69 -17.92 -6.82 0.75
C GLY A 69 -18.56 -8.04 0.10
N ASN A 70 -19.57 -7.85 -0.75
CA ASN A 70 -20.13 -8.94 -1.55
C ASN A 70 -19.19 -9.28 -2.70
N GLU A 71 -18.60 -10.49 -2.69
CA GLU A 71 -17.71 -10.98 -3.75
C GLU A 71 -18.52 -11.26 -5.02
N LYS A 72 -18.01 -10.79 -6.17
CA LYS A 72 -18.66 -11.00 -7.48
C LYS A 72 -18.26 -12.33 -8.13
N ASP A 73 -17.08 -12.83 -7.79
CA ASP A 73 -16.41 -14.01 -8.34
C ASP A 73 -15.21 -14.40 -7.44
N ASP A 74 -14.46 -15.43 -7.85
CA ASP A 74 -13.30 -15.95 -7.09
C ASP A 74 -12.04 -15.06 -7.17
N SER A 75 -12.12 -13.85 -7.77
CA SER A 75 -10.94 -13.00 -7.95
C SER A 75 -10.34 -12.49 -6.63
N PHE A 76 -11.13 -12.43 -5.55
CA PHE A 76 -10.58 -12.07 -4.23
C PHE A 76 -9.67 -13.18 -3.70
N GLN A 77 -10.15 -14.43 -3.71
CA GLN A 77 -9.35 -15.59 -3.35
C GLN A 77 -8.09 -15.71 -4.22
N GLY A 78 -8.23 -15.46 -5.52
CA GLY A 78 -7.09 -15.40 -6.45
C GLY A 78 -6.06 -14.33 -6.08
N SER A 79 -6.50 -13.15 -5.65
CA SER A 79 -5.62 -12.05 -5.21
C SER A 79 -4.80 -12.42 -3.98
N ILE A 80 -5.41 -13.11 -3.00
CA ILE A 80 -4.71 -13.61 -1.81
C ILE A 80 -3.74 -14.73 -2.16
N ALA A 81 -4.11 -15.64 -3.06
CA ALA A 81 -3.24 -16.73 -3.49
C ALA A 81 -2.02 -16.22 -4.28
N ALA A 82 -2.21 -15.19 -5.12
CA ALA A 82 -1.17 -14.66 -5.99
C ALA A 82 0.07 -14.16 -5.24
N ILE A 83 -0.10 -13.59 -4.04
CA ILE A 83 1.05 -13.10 -3.25
C ILE A 83 1.93 -14.23 -2.67
N TYR A 84 1.46 -15.48 -2.72
CA TYR A 84 2.22 -16.67 -2.29
C TYR A 84 2.58 -17.59 -3.47
N GLN A 85 2.44 -17.10 -4.71
CA GLN A 85 2.77 -17.88 -5.89
C GLN A 85 4.27 -18.19 -5.97
N THR A 86 4.59 -19.38 -6.47
CA THR A 86 5.97 -19.82 -6.73
C THR A 86 6.22 -20.08 -8.22
N PHE A 87 7.43 -19.79 -8.70
CA PHE A 87 7.92 -20.20 -10.01
C PHE A 87 9.23 -20.99 -9.84
N GLY A 88 9.24 -22.25 -10.27
CA GLY A 88 10.43 -23.11 -10.21
C GLY A 88 11.05 -23.26 -8.82
N GLU A 89 10.25 -23.33 -7.76
CA GLU A 89 10.64 -23.41 -6.33
C GLU A 89 10.94 -22.09 -5.61
N LYS A 90 10.94 -20.95 -6.31
CA LYS A 90 11.12 -19.63 -5.67
C LYS A 90 9.79 -18.89 -5.60
N GLU A 91 9.52 -18.25 -4.45
CA GLU A 91 8.40 -17.32 -4.34
C GLU A 91 8.58 -16.16 -5.32
N VAL A 92 7.50 -15.78 -6.00
CA VAL A 92 7.47 -14.62 -6.89
C VAL A 92 7.67 -13.32 -6.11
N TYR A 93 7.17 -13.28 -4.87
CA TYR A 93 7.26 -12.15 -3.94
C TYR A 93 7.96 -12.62 -2.66
N PRO A 94 9.30 -12.65 -2.62
CA PRO A 94 10.02 -13.29 -1.52
C PRO A 94 9.95 -12.55 -0.18
N SER A 95 9.73 -11.22 -0.18
CA SER A 95 9.68 -10.43 1.06
C SER A 95 8.27 -10.07 1.53
N LEU A 96 8.16 -9.70 2.82
CA LEU A 96 6.97 -9.16 3.45
C LEU A 96 6.43 -7.93 2.70
N GLU A 97 7.30 -6.98 2.37
CA GLU A 97 6.96 -5.73 1.69
C GLU A 97 6.47 -5.99 0.27
N GLU A 98 7.10 -6.93 -0.45
CA GLU A 98 6.62 -7.34 -1.78
C GLU A 98 5.22 -7.96 -1.70
N LYS A 99 4.99 -8.86 -0.74
CA LYS A 99 3.68 -9.47 -0.52
C LYS A 99 2.63 -8.42 -0.14
N ALA A 100 2.97 -7.49 0.76
CA ALA A 100 2.07 -6.43 1.20
C ALA A 100 1.73 -5.46 0.05
N ALA A 101 2.73 -5.02 -0.72
CA ALA A 101 2.54 -4.14 -1.86
C ALA A 101 1.66 -4.78 -2.94
N ASN A 102 1.91 -6.05 -3.26
CA ASN A 102 1.11 -6.78 -4.26
C ASN A 102 -0.29 -7.10 -3.73
N LEU A 103 -0.47 -7.35 -2.44
CA LEU A 103 -1.77 -7.53 -1.81
C LEU A 103 -2.63 -6.27 -1.98
N LEU A 104 -2.09 -5.10 -1.64
CA LEU A 104 -2.80 -3.83 -1.83
C LEU A 104 -3.11 -3.59 -3.32
N TYR A 105 -2.15 -3.86 -4.21
CA TYR A 105 -2.32 -3.71 -5.65
C TYR A 105 -3.45 -4.60 -6.20
N PHE A 106 -3.39 -5.91 -5.96
CA PHE A 106 -4.34 -6.87 -6.54
C PHE A 106 -5.75 -6.68 -6.02
N VAL A 107 -5.94 -6.53 -4.71
CA VAL A 107 -7.28 -6.36 -4.14
C VAL A 107 -7.91 -5.04 -4.60
N THR A 108 -7.10 -3.98 -4.79
CA THR A 108 -7.58 -2.72 -5.36
C THR A 108 -7.98 -2.87 -6.83
N LYS A 109 -7.16 -3.56 -7.64
CA LYS A 109 -7.32 -3.62 -9.10
C LYS A 109 -8.33 -4.63 -9.61
N ASN A 110 -8.46 -5.78 -8.96
CA ASN A 110 -9.29 -6.87 -9.48
C ASN A 110 -10.79 -6.62 -9.32
N HIS A 111 -11.15 -5.56 -8.56
CA HIS A 111 -12.53 -5.16 -8.32
C HIS A 111 -13.41 -6.34 -7.87
N SER A 112 -12.90 -7.17 -6.97
CA SER A 112 -13.50 -8.45 -6.58
C SER A 112 -14.85 -8.32 -5.88
N PHE A 113 -15.20 -7.12 -5.42
CA PHE A 113 -16.42 -6.86 -4.68
C PHE A 113 -17.37 -5.94 -5.44
N SER A 114 -18.67 -6.09 -5.22
CA SER A 114 -19.70 -5.19 -5.78
C SER A 114 -19.54 -3.75 -5.30
N ASP A 115 -19.20 -3.55 -4.03
CA ASP A 115 -18.79 -2.27 -3.46
C ASP A 115 -17.70 -2.46 -2.41
N GLY A 116 -16.92 -1.41 -2.17
CA GLY A 116 -15.95 -1.35 -1.07
C GLY A 116 -14.52 -1.72 -1.45
N ASN A 117 -14.23 -2.09 -2.70
CA ASN A 117 -12.91 -2.58 -3.15
C ASN A 117 -11.70 -1.83 -2.55
N LYS A 118 -11.68 -0.49 -2.66
CA LYS A 118 -10.59 0.33 -2.11
C LYS A 118 -10.49 0.26 -0.57
N ARG A 119 -11.64 0.31 0.11
CA ARG A 119 -11.72 0.23 1.59
C ARG A 119 -11.30 -1.16 2.08
N ILE A 120 -11.74 -2.21 1.38
CA ILE A 120 -11.38 -3.61 1.67
C ILE A 120 -9.89 -3.84 1.42
N ALA A 121 -9.35 -3.37 0.29
CA ALA A 121 -7.92 -3.47 -0.01
C ALA A 121 -7.07 -2.82 1.09
N ALA A 122 -7.41 -1.59 1.49
CA ALA A 122 -6.74 -0.89 2.57
C ALA A 122 -6.86 -1.63 3.91
N ALA A 123 -8.04 -2.13 4.27
CA ALA A 123 -8.25 -2.86 5.52
C ALA A 123 -7.45 -4.18 5.59
N ILE A 124 -7.48 -4.97 4.51
CA ILE A 124 -6.74 -6.23 4.41
C ILE A 124 -5.23 -5.99 4.41
N PHE A 125 -4.76 -4.94 3.73
CA PHE A 125 -3.37 -4.51 3.77
C PHE A 125 -2.93 -4.13 5.19
N LEU A 126 -3.68 -3.27 5.89
CA LEU A 126 -3.36 -2.88 7.27
C LEU A 126 -3.38 -4.08 8.23
N TYR A 127 -4.35 -4.99 8.09
CA TYR A 127 -4.40 -6.23 8.86
C TYR A 127 -3.17 -7.08 8.61
N PHE A 128 -2.74 -7.22 7.35
CA PHE A 128 -1.52 -7.96 7.00
C PHE A 128 -0.27 -7.34 7.63
N LEU A 129 -0.10 -6.01 7.56
CA LEU A 129 1.02 -5.33 8.23
C LEU A 129 0.99 -5.51 9.75
N HIS A 130 -0.20 -5.49 10.35
CA HIS A 130 -0.37 -5.70 11.79
C HIS A 130 0.05 -7.11 12.21
N LYS A 131 -0.39 -8.14 11.47
CA LYS A 131 -0.04 -9.54 11.75
C LYS A 131 1.45 -9.83 11.60
N ASN A 132 2.15 -9.02 10.80
CA ASN A 132 3.59 -9.07 10.64
C ASN A 132 4.36 -8.11 11.56
N GLY A 133 3.68 -7.36 12.44
CA GLY A 133 4.33 -6.47 13.40
C GLY A 133 4.95 -5.19 12.81
N ILE A 134 4.72 -4.89 11.52
CA ILE A 134 5.32 -3.74 10.84
C ILE A 134 4.36 -2.56 10.64
N LEU A 135 3.11 -2.68 11.08
CA LEU A 135 2.13 -1.58 10.96
C LEU A 135 2.60 -0.30 11.67
N PHE A 136 3.36 -0.44 12.75
CA PHE A 136 3.92 0.66 13.52
C PHE A 136 5.45 0.60 13.53
N ALA A 137 6.08 1.77 13.58
CA ALA A 137 7.50 1.95 13.85
C ALA A 137 7.64 2.99 14.95
N ASP A 138 8.33 2.65 16.04
CA ASP A 138 8.55 3.53 17.20
C ASP A 138 7.27 4.18 17.76
N GLY A 139 6.20 3.38 17.84
CA GLY A 139 4.88 3.81 18.33
C GLY A 139 4.10 4.72 17.37
N ARG A 140 4.60 4.96 16.16
CA ARG A 140 3.93 5.74 15.11
C ARG A 140 3.48 4.84 13.96
N LYS A 141 2.43 5.23 13.27
CA LYS A 141 1.99 4.52 12.05
C LYS A 141 3.14 4.55 11.04
N ARG A 142 3.48 3.38 10.48
CA ARG A 142 4.48 3.30 9.41
C ARG A 142 3.99 3.98 8.13
N LEU A 143 2.69 3.91 7.89
CA LEU A 143 1.99 4.61 6.82
C LEU A 143 0.87 5.47 7.45
N ASP A 144 0.93 6.78 7.26
CA ASP A 144 -0.12 7.67 7.73
C ASP A 144 -1.41 7.54 6.89
N ASP A 145 -2.51 8.11 7.41
CA ASP A 145 -3.83 7.97 6.81
C ASP A 145 -3.91 8.60 5.40
N SER A 146 -3.24 9.74 5.19
CA SER A 146 -3.21 10.44 3.90
C SER A 146 -2.39 9.67 2.86
N ALA A 147 -1.29 9.05 3.28
CA ALA A 147 -0.45 8.21 2.43
C ALA A 147 -1.21 6.93 2.02
N LEU A 148 -1.90 6.26 2.95
CA LEU A 148 -2.74 5.09 2.66
C LEU A 148 -3.83 5.42 1.63
N VAL A 149 -4.55 6.53 1.82
CA VAL A 149 -5.59 6.98 0.89
C VAL A 149 -4.99 7.27 -0.48
N SER A 150 -3.92 8.06 -0.53
CA SER A 150 -3.25 8.44 -1.78
C SER A 150 -2.75 7.23 -2.56
N LEU A 151 -2.04 6.29 -1.91
CA LEU A 151 -1.54 5.07 -2.56
C LEU A 151 -2.68 4.21 -3.10
N THR A 152 -3.75 4.03 -2.32
CA THR A 152 -4.90 3.23 -2.75
C THR A 152 -5.60 3.85 -3.97
N ILE A 153 -5.74 5.18 -4.01
CA ILE A 153 -6.30 5.90 -5.17
C ILE A 153 -5.35 5.79 -6.37
N LEU A 154 -4.06 6.01 -6.16
CA LEU A 154 -3.04 5.94 -7.21
C LEU A 154 -3.05 4.57 -7.91
N ILE A 155 -3.06 3.48 -7.14
CA ILE A 155 -3.19 2.11 -7.65
C ILE A 155 -4.50 1.94 -8.45
N ALA A 156 -5.62 2.44 -7.91
CA ALA A 156 -6.91 2.33 -8.60
C ALA A 156 -6.86 3.00 -9.99
N GLN A 157 -6.19 4.14 -10.10
CA GLN A 157 -6.08 4.91 -11.35
C GLN A 157 -4.92 4.48 -12.26
N SER A 158 -3.94 3.72 -11.77
CA SER A 158 -2.77 3.33 -12.56
C SER A 158 -3.13 2.42 -13.74
N LYS A 159 -2.29 2.37 -14.77
CA LYS A 159 -2.38 1.36 -15.83
C LYS A 159 -1.79 0.03 -15.35
N PRO A 160 -2.21 -1.12 -15.90
CA PRO A 160 -1.59 -2.40 -15.59
C PRO A 160 -0.07 -2.43 -15.84
N SER A 161 0.41 -1.70 -16.85
CA SER A 161 1.84 -1.55 -17.15
C SER A 161 2.64 -0.86 -16.05
N GLU A 162 1.98 -0.09 -15.17
CA GLU A 162 2.60 0.64 -14.06
C GLU A 162 2.66 -0.19 -12.78
N LYS A 163 2.17 -1.43 -12.79
CA LYS A 163 2.12 -2.33 -11.61
C LYS A 163 3.44 -2.34 -10.84
N ASP A 164 4.54 -2.56 -11.55
CA ASP A 164 5.84 -2.72 -10.92
C ASP A 164 6.24 -1.45 -10.16
N MET A 165 6.10 -0.29 -10.79
CA MET A 165 6.35 1.02 -10.16
C MET A 165 5.45 1.25 -8.94
N MET A 166 4.16 0.95 -9.05
CA MET A 166 3.22 1.07 -7.93
C MET A 166 3.66 0.21 -6.74
N THR A 167 4.06 -1.05 -7.00
CA THR A 167 4.51 -1.94 -5.94
C THR A 167 5.81 -1.49 -5.31
N ARG A 168 6.76 -0.96 -6.10
CA ARG A 168 8.02 -0.40 -5.57
C ARG A 168 7.77 0.83 -4.70
N LEU A 169 6.86 1.71 -5.10
CA LEU A 169 6.48 2.88 -4.30
C LEU A 169 5.95 2.46 -2.92
N ILE A 170 5.02 1.50 -2.89
CA ILE A 170 4.46 0.99 -1.63
C ILE A 170 5.56 0.37 -0.76
N MET A 171 6.47 -0.42 -1.34
CA MET A 171 7.59 -1.01 -0.59
C MET A 171 8.50 0.07 0.02
N ASN A 172 8.82 1.13 -0.71
CA ASN A 172 9.63 2.24 -0.20
C ASN A 172 8.91 3.05 0.88
N CYS A 173 7.57 3.10 0.88
CA CYS A 173 6.80 3.68 1.98
C CYS A 173 6.76 2.79 3.24
N LEU A 174 7.17 1.52 3.14
CA LEU A 174 7.19 0.57 4.25
C LEU A 174 8.58 0.40 4.89
N ILE A 175 9.60 1.14 4.44
CA ILE A 175 10.98 1.02 4.95
C ILE A 175 11.53 2.36 5.45
#